data_AF-A0A6E8VLH7-F1
#
_entry.id   AF-A0A6E8VLH7-F1
#
_cell.length_a   1.000
_cell.length_b   1.000
_cell.length_c   1.000
_cell.angle_alpha   90.00
_cell.angle_beta   90.00
_cell.angle_gamma   90.00
#
_symmetry.space_group_name_H-M   'P 1'
#
loop_
_entity.id
_entity.type
_entity.pdbx_description
1 polymer ?
#
loop_
_entity_poly.entity_id
_entity_poly.type
_entity_poly.pdbx_seq_one_letter_code
_entity_poly.pdbx_strand_id
1 'polypeptide(L)'
;MATFRLGAIASIATRIPHQNVAKLQRINLVRRMATGAGPKKPTSTLGLAVKGMAIGALVGTGWSGYSYFKGGPTDHMLHEHVGPKVLDKLPDVKIMRKVVNPNDDSGLDLVLFQFQTCPFCCKVRAFLDHSGLSYSVVEVDAVLRQDIRWSDSKKVPILLAKTKSGKYVQLTDSSMIVSSISSFLRDKKQDIGELAKYYPSISYENDAGRKVFDIMNKYFLMYQEKKVDNRTKEEQEEERKWRAWADDHLVHLISPNVYRTKDEAMETFEWFSDVGEWGIHFPKWERDLMVYVGAFAMWGISKRLKRRHQLSDDVRSHIYDACDRWISEIEKKKTTFHGGSQPNLADLAVFGVLNSMEGCQAFKDCLENTKIGPWFYAVKERVLKNRGNVL
;
A
#
# COMPACT_ATOMS: atom_id res chain seq x y z
N MET A 1 27.13 -59.30 -40.62
CA MET A 1 25.72 -59.67 -40.38
C MET A 1 24.86 -58.68 -41.18
N ALA A 2 24.69 -58.83 -42.50
CA ALA A 2 23.91 -59.86 -43.20
C ALA A 2 22.44 -59.86 -42.69
N THR A 3 21.56 -59.07 -43.32
CA THR A 3 20.59 -59.45 -44.39
C THR A 3 19.41 -60.26 -43.83
N PHE A 4 18.15 -59.85 -43.99
CA PHE A 4 17.20 -60.14 -45.09
C PHE A 4 15.77 -59.95 -44.49
N ARG A 5 14.61 -59.74 -45.14
CA ARG A 5 14.08 -59.70 -46.51
C ARG A 5 12.68 -59.02 -46.37
N LEU A 6 12.27 -58.01 -47.14
CA LEU A 6 11.72 -58.04 -48.50
C LEU A 6 10.29 -58.64 -48.62
N GLY A 7 9.38 -57.81 -49.14
CA GLY A 7 8.10 -58.16 -49.75
C GLY A 7 7.63 -56.97 -50.60
N ALA A 8 7.89 -57.02 -51.91
CA ALA A 8 7.66 -55.96 -52.90
C ALA A 8 6.49 -56.30 -53.85
N ILE A 9 6.30 -55.42 -54.86
CA ILE A 9 5.57 -55.54 -56.17
C ILE A 9 4.27 -54.69 -56.20
N ALA A 10 3.98 -53.78 -57.14
CA ALA A 10 4.52 -53.28 -58.43
C ALA A 10 4.02 -51.81 -58.64
N SER A 11 4.72 -50.84 -59.28
CA SER A 11 5.01 -50.66 -60.73
C SER A 11 3.72 -50.66 -61.60
N ILE A 12 3.35 -49.73 -62.51
CA ILE A 12 4.05 -48.77 -63.39
C ILE A 12 2.97 -47.95 -64.16
N ALA A 13 3.25 -46.68 -64.46
CA ALA A 13 2.95 -45.85 -65.67
C ALA A 13 1.53 -45.87 -66.34
N THR A 14 1.00 -44.89 -67.09
CA THR A 14 1.32 -43.53 -67.57
C THR A 14 0.11 -43.06 -68.41
N ARG A 15 0.05 -41.74 -68.70
CA ARG A 15 -0.44 -41.07 -69.93
C ARG A 15 -1.72 -40.21 -69.84
N ILE A 16 -1.47 -38.95 -70.20
CA ILE A 16 -2.37 -37.87 -70.64
C ILE A 16 -2.77 -38.13 -72.11
N PRO A 17 -3.96 -37.69 -72.58
CA PRO A 17 -4.02 -36.62 -73.61
C PRO A 17 -5.16 -35.60 -73.32
N HIS A 18 -4.92 -34.29 -73.39
CA HIS A 18 -5.15 -33.36 -74.53
C HIS A 18 -6.63 -33.08 -74.93
N GLN A 19 -7.06 -31.84 -74.62
CA GLN A 19 -7.70 -30.82 -75.48
C GLN A 19 -9.16 -30.91 -76.03
N ASN A 20 -9.89 -29.82 -75.77
CA ASN A 20 -10.64 -28.92 -76.69
C ASN A 20 -12.19 -28.78 -76.62
N VAL A 21 -12.61 -27.56 -76.18
CA VAL A 21 -13.48 -26.56 -76.88
C VAL A 21 -15.04 -26.65 -76.84
N ALA A 22 -15.59 -25.62 -76.16
CA ALA A 22 -16.79 -24.79 -76.41
C ALA A 22 -18.25 -25.30 -76.31
N LYS A 23 -19.08 -24.59 -75.51
CA LYS A 23 -20.06 -23.60 -76.02
C LYS A 23 -20.80 -22.83 -74.90
N LEU A 24 -21.17 -21.59 -75.25
CA LEU A 24 -21.86 -20.53 -74.51
C LEU A 24 -23.25 -20.91 -73.95
N GLN A 25 -23.71 -20.22 -72.88
CA GLN A 25 -24.74 -19.17 -72.96
C GLN A 25 -25.12 -18.57 -71.58
N ARG A 26 -25.17 -17.23 -71.53
CA ARG A 26 -25.75 -16.40 -70.46
C ARG A 26 -27.26 -16.62 -70.36
N ILE A 27 -27.81 -16.75 -69.15
CA ILE A 27 -29.16 -16.26 -68.81
C ILE A 27 -29.15 -15.68 -67.38
N ASN A 28 -29.59 -14.43 -67.27
CA ASN A 28 -29.95 -13.75 -66.02
C ASN A 28 -31.25 -14.34 -65.45
N LEU A 29 -31.32 -14.62 -64.15
CA LEU A 29 -32.59 -14.66 -63.44
C LEU A 29 -32.44 -14.13 -62.01
N VAL A 30 -32.96 -12.93 -61.79
CA VAL A 30 -33.28 -12.41 -60.46
C VAL A 30 -34.58 -13.06 -59.99
N ARG A 31 -34.57 -13.74 -58.84
CA ARG A 31 -35.76 -13.83 -57.97
C ARG A 31 -35.42 -14.13 -56.52
N ARG A 32 -36.03 -13.32 -55.65
CA ARG A 32 -36.00 -13.29 -54.18
C ARG A 32 -36.43 -14.61 -53.52
N MET A 33 -35.78 -14.96 -52.40
CA MET A 33 -36.39 -15.62 -51.23
C MET A 33 -35.67 -15.09 -49.96
N ALA A 34 -36.28 -14.16 -49.22
CA ALA A 34 -37.16 -14.40 -48.07
C ALA A 34 -36.37 -14.91 -46.84
N THR A 35 -36.13 -13.98 -45.91
CA THR A 35 -35.53 -14.15 -44.60
C THR A 35 -36.42 -15.00 -43.68
N GLY A 36 -35.93 -16.15 -43.23
CA GLY A 36 -36.45 -16.85 -42.05
C GLY A 36 -35.59 -16.50 -40.84
N ALA A 37 -36.04 -15.57 -39.99
CA ALA A 37 -35.43 -15.29 -38.70
C ALA A 37 -36.01 -16.25 -37.64
N GLY A 38 -35.21 -17.20 -37.17
CA GLY A 38 -35.51 -17.94 -35.94
C GLY A 38 -35.43 -17.03 -34.71
N PRO A 39 -36.19 -17.28 -33.63
CA PRO A 39 -36.25 -16.37 -32.50
C PRO A 39 -34.93 -16.35 -31.74
N LYS A 40 -34.21 -15.22 -31.81
CA LYS A 40 -33.06 -14.95 -30.93
C LYS A 40 -33.59 -14.72 -29.52
N LYS A 41 -33.20 -15.57 -28.57
CA LYS A 41 -33.41 -15.32 -27.14
C LYS A 41 -32.81 -13.95 -26.77
N PRO A 42 -33.50 -13.12 -25.96
CA PRO A 42 -32.98 -11.82 -25.60
C PRO A 42 -31.71 -12.01 -24.76
N THR A 43 -30.58 -11.55 -25.29
CA THR A 43 -29.32 -11.48 -24.55
C THR A 43 -29.50 -10.50 -23.41
N SER A 44 -29.62 -11.02 -22.19
CA SER A 44 -29.72 -10.23 -20.95
C SER A 44 -28.54 -9.26 -20.85
N THR A 45 -28.84 -7.96 -20.92
CA THR A 45 -27.89 -6.85 -20.74
C THR A 45 -27.19 -6.93 -19.38
N LEU A 46 -27.86 -7.49 -18.37
CA LEU A 46 -27.29 -7.77 -17.06
C LEU A 46 -26.15 -8.80 -17.12
N GLY A 47 -26.31 -9.85 -17.93
CA GLY A 47 -25.27 -10.87 -18.10
C GLY A 47 -24.02 -10.35 -18.82
N LEU A 48 -24.20 -9.42 -19.75
CA LEU A 48 -23.09 -8.74 -20.43
C LEU A 48 -22.41 -7.71 -19.51
N ALA A 49 -23.19 -6.99 -18.70
CA ALA A 49 -22.69 -6.03 -17.71
C ALA A 49 -21.92 -6.74 -16.57
N VAL A 50 -22.39 -7.90 -16.10
CA VAL A 50 -21.69 -8.71 -15.09
C VAL A 50 -20.39 -9.29 -15.65
N LYS A 51 -20.39 -9.76 -16.90
CA LYS A 51 -19.15 -10.21 -17.57
C LYS A 51 -18.18 -9.06 -17.84
N GLY A 52 -18.69 -7.89 -18.22
CA GLY A 52 -17.92 -6.65 -18.38
C GLY A 52 -17.32 -6.15 -17.07
N MET A 53 -18.07 -6.22 -15.97
CA MET A 53 -17.58 -5.93 -14.61
C MET A 53 -16.53 -6.94 -14.14
N ALA A 54 -16.72 -8.24 -14.41
CA ALA A 54 -15.75 -9.27 -14.02
C ALA A 54 -14.42 -9.11 -14.77
N ILE A 55 -14.46 -8.80 -16.07
CA ILE A 55 -13.26 -8.50 -16.86
C ILE A 55 -12.64 -7.17 -16.43
N GLY A 56 -13.45 -6.13 -16.19
CA GLY A 56 -13.00 -4.84 -15.69
C GLY A 56 -12.38 -4.90 -14.29
N ALA A 57 -12.88 -5.77 -13.41
CA ALA A 57 -12.34 -6.01 -12.08
C ALA A 57 -11.02 -6.81 -12.14
N LEU A 58 -10.92 -7.80 -13.04
CA LEU A 58 -9.67 -8.57 -13.23
C LEU A 58 -8.56 -7.72 -13.87
N VAL A 59 -8.92 -6.89 -14.86
CA VAL A 59 -7.97 -5.95 -15.47
C VAL A 59 -7.65 -4.79 -14.52
N GLY A 60 -8.62 -4.30 -13.75
CA GLY A 60 -8.42 -3.22 -12.78
C GLY A 60 -7.58 -3.64 -11.57
N THR A 61 -7.77 -4.86 -11.05
CA THR A 61 -6.93 -5.44 -9.97
C THR A 61 -5.54 -5.83 -10.49
N GLY A 62 -5.45 -6.37 -11.70
CA GLY A 62 -4.19 -6.64 -12.39
C GLY A 62 -3.40 -5.37 -12.68
N TRP A 63 -4.06 -4.32 -13.17
CA TRP A 63 -3.45 -3.01 -13.46
C TRP A 63 -3.13 -2.23 -12.19
N SER A 64 -3.96 -2.30 -11.13
CA SER A 64 -3.70 -1.70 -9.83
C SER A 64 -2.53 -2.39 -9.11
N GLY A 65 -2.46 -3.72 -9.14
CA GLY A 65 -1.29 -4.48 -8.67
C GLY A 65 -0.04 -4.25 -9.53
N TYR A 66 -0.21 -4.10 -10.85
CA TYR A 66 0.88 -3.78 -11.77
C TYR A 66 1.40 -2.35 -11.57
N SER A 67 0.54 -1.36 -11.42
CA SER A 67 0.87 0.06 -11.18
C SER A 67 1.32 0.35 -9.74
N TYR A 68 0.96 -0.50 -8.78
CA TYR A 68 1.60 -0.52 -7.46
C TYR A 68 3.09 -0.84 -7.55
N PHE A 69 3.51 -1.63 -8.56
CA PHE A 69 4.90 -2.07 -8.75
C PHE A 69 5.62 -1.46 -9.96
N LYS A 70 4.92 -0.80 -10.86
CA LYS A 70 5.49 -0.02 -11.95
C LYS A 70 5.02 1.41 -11.73
N GLY A 71 5.95 2.25 -11.26
CA GLY A 71 5.76 3.71 -11.24
C GLY A 71 5.12 4.16 -12.55
N GLY A 72 4.21 5.13 -12.42
CA GLY A 72 3.34 5.61 -13.48
C GLY A 72 4.08 6.08 -14.75
N PRO A 73 3.34 6.49 -15.78
CA PRO A 73 3.90 6.83 -17.08
C PRO A 73 5.05 7.83 -16.95
N THR A 74 6.13 7.55 -17.70
CA THR A 74 7.37 8.34 -17.76
C THR A 74 7.09 9.69 -18.38
N ASP A 75 6.72 10.65 -17.53
CA ASP A 75 6.72 12.05 -17.89
C ASP A 75 8.16 12.60 -17.80
N HIS A 76 8.56 13.37 -18.82
CA HIS A 76 9.94 13.68 -19.19
C HIS A 76 10.58 14.80 -18.34
N MET A 77 9.87 15.30 -17.33
CA MET A 77 10.41 16.27 -16.38
C MET A 77 10.94 15.56 -15.12
N LEU A 78 12.26 15.43 -15.01
CA LEU A 78 12.96 15.01 -13.79
C LEU A 78 13.17 16.25 -12.89
N HIS A 79 13.20 16.08 -11.57
CA HIS A 79 13.35 17.16 -10.57
C HIS A 79 12.19 18.15 -10.46
N GLU A 80 10.96 17.73 -10.79
CA GLU A 80 9.78 18.55 -10.50
C GLU A 80 9.61 18.74 -8.99
N HIS A 81 9.48 19.99 -8.55
CA HIS A 81 9.15 20.35 -7.18
C HIS A 81 7.66 20.68 -7.08
N VAL A 82 6.89 19.75 -6.53
CA VAL A 82 5.45 19.96 -6.32
C VAL A 82 5.20 20.30 -4.86
N GLY A 83 4.63 21.48 -4.62
CA GLY A 83 4.20 21.91 -3.29
C GLY A 83 2.99 21.11 -2.79
N PRO A 84 2.63 21.22 -1.50
CA PRO A 84 1.51 20.48 -0.93
C PRO A 84 0.18 20.92 -1.56
N LYS A 85 -0.68 19.96 -1.86
CA LYS A 85 -2.04 20.24 -2.38
C LYS A 85 -2.89 20.86 -1.27
N VAL A 86 -3.63 21.91 -1.61
CA VAL A 86 -4.55 22.59 -0.69
C VAL A 86 -5.98 22.48 -1.22
N LEU A 87 -6.91 22.17 -0.33
CA LEU A 87 -8.33 21.99 -0.62
C LEU A 87 -9.12 23.08 0.12
N ASP A 88 -10.10 23.68 -0.54
CA ASP A 88 -10.94 24.71 0.09
C ASP A 88 -11.91 24.13 1.13
N LYS A 89 -12.29 22.85 0.98
CA LYS A 89 -13.19 22.14 1.90
C LYS A 89 -12.80 20.68 2.05
N LEU A 90 -13.26 20.05 3.12
CA LEU A 90 -13.15 18.61 3.29
C LEU A 90 -13.89 17.88 2.16
N PRO A 91 -13.29 16.86 1.53
CA PRO A 91 -13.98 16.01 0.56
C PRO A 91 -15.22 15.34 1.17
N ASP A 92 -16.20 14.99 0.32
CA ASP A 92 -17.39 14.24 0.74
C ASP A 92 -17.02 12.78 0.98
N VAL A 93 -16.66 12.46 2.23
CA VAL A 93 -16.22 11.14 2.66
C VAL A 93 -16.79 10.80 4.02
N LYS A 94 -16.99 9.51 4.26
CA LYS A 94 -17.56 9.01 5.51
C LYS A 94 -16.47 8.91 6.58
N ILE A 95 -16.64 9.66 7.68
CA ILE A 95 -15.80 9.50 8.87
C ILE A 95 -16.27 8.25 9.62
N MET A 96 -15.36 7.29 9.77
CA MET A 96 -15.66 5.97 10.34
C MET A 96 -15.42 5.92 11.84
N ARG A 97 -14.38 6.62 12.30
CA ARG A 97 -13.98 6.66 13.71
C ARG A 97 -13.47 8.03 14.05
N LYS A 98 -13.64 8.45 15.31
CA LYS A 98 -12.99 9.65 15.83
C LYS A 98 -12.18 9.29 17.07
N VAL A 99 -10.95 9.77 17.12
CA VAL A 99 -10.13 9.72 18.33
C VAL A 99 -10.18 11.11 18.93
N VAL A 100 -10.73 11.22 20.14
CA VAL A 100 -10.93 12.50 20.84
C VAL A 100 -10.19 12.44 22.16
N ASN A 101 -9.16 13.27 22.28
CA ASN A 101 -8.45 13.48 23.54
C ASN A 101 -8.87 14.84 24.13
N PRO A 102 -9.55 14.86 25.30
CA PRO A 102 -9.93 16.11 25.97
C PRO A 102 -8.75 17.02 26.34
N ASN A 103 -7.54 16.46 26.44
CA ASN A 103 -6.31 17.18 26.76
C ASN A 103 -5.59 17.71 25.51
N ASP A 104 -6.13 17.50 24.30
CA ASP A 104 -5.54 18.01 23.07
C ASP A 104 -5.66 19.54 22.98
N ASP A 105 -4.53 20.21 23.12
CA ASP A 105 -4.37 21.67 23.03
C ASP A 105 -3.67 22.11 21.74
N SER A 106 -3.57 21.23 20.73
CA SER A 106 -2.87 21.51 19.48
C SER A 106 -3.61 22.51 18.58
N GLY A 107 -4.95 22.56 18.70
CA GLY A 107 -5.81 23.35 17.81
C GLY A 107 -5.85 22.82 16.37
N LEU A 108 -5.37 21.59 16.12
CA LEU A 108 -5.40 20.97 14.81
C LEU A 108 -6.75 20.27 14.56
N ASP A 109 -7.24 20.38 13.33
CA ASP A 109 -8.32 19.55 12.81
C ASP A 109 -7.73 18.59 11.77
N LEU A 110 -7.67 17.32 12.13
CA LEU A 110 -6.95 16.27 11.42
C LEU A 110 -7.90 15.19 10.90
N VAL A 111 -7.80 14.85 9.62
CA VAL A 111 -8.54 13.75 9.00
C VAL A 111 -7.57 12.79 8.31
N LEU A 112 -7.42 11.59 8.87
CA LEU A 112 -6.52 10.54 8.41
C LEU A 112 -7.25 9.55 7.51
N PHE A 113 -6.82 9.46 6.25
CA PHE A 113 -7.22 8.43 5.31
C PHE A 113 -6.21 7.28 5.40
N GLN A 114 -6.68 6.08 5.75
CA GLN A 114 -5.81 4.96 6.03
C GLN A 114 -6.37 3.61 5.60
N PHE A 115 -5.50 2.60 5.69
CA PHE A 115 -5.90 1.22 5.96
C PHE A 115 -5.49 0.87 7.38
N GLN A 116 -6.41 0.28 8.15
CA GLN A 116 -6.21 -0.01 9.56
C GLN A 116 -4.97 -0.89 9.81
N THR A 117 -4.69 -1.88 8.96
CA THR A 117 -3.55 -2.80 9.13
C THR A 117 -2.32 -2.43 8.29
N CYS A 118 -2.28 -1.24 7.67
CA CYS A 118 -1.12 -0.81 6.90
C CYS A 118 0.00 -0.29 7.81
N PRO A 119 1.27 -0.75 7.67
CA PRO A 119 2.39 -0.31 8.50
C PRO A 119 2.63 1.20 8.45
N PHE A 120 2.48 1.82 7.28
CA PHE A 120 2.62 3.26 7.13
C PHE A 120 1.52 4.04 7.87
N CYS A 121 0.31 3.49 7.92
CA CYS A 121 -0.82 4.08 8.63
C CYS A 121 -0.71 3.86 10.14
N CYS A 122 -0.32 2.66 10.57
CA CYS A 122 -0.02 2.33 11.96
C CYS A 122 1.06 3.26 12.53
N LYS A 123 2.09 3.60 11.75
CA LYS A 123 3.10 4.59 12.15
C LYS A 123 2.51 5.97 12.42
N VAL A 124 1.66 6.47 11.52
CA VAL A 124 1.00 7.77 11.73
C VAL A 124 0.09 7.72 12.96
N ARG A 125 -0.72 6.66 13.12
CA ARG A 125 -1.58 6.48 14.31
C ARG A 125 -0.77 6.39 15.59
N ALA A 126 0.30 5.59 15.62
CA ALA A 126 1.17 5.48 16.78
C ALA A 126 1.72 6.85 17.21
N PHE A 127 2.11 7.68 16.24
CA PHE A 127 2.53 9.05 16.51
C PHE A 127 1.39 9.94 17.01
N LEU A 128 0.24 9.99 16.33
CA LEU A 128 -0.90 10.82 16.72
C LEU A 128 -1.41 10.44 18.13
N ASP A 129 -1.55 9.15 18.38
CA ASP A 129 -2.00 8.57 19.65
C ASP A 129 -1.00 8.90 20.78
N HIS A 130 0.31 8.70 20.54
CA HIS A 130 1.34 9.02 21.52
C HIS A 130 1.42 10.53 21.83
N SER A 131 1.26 11.37 20.81
CA SER A 131 1.23 12.83 20.94
C SER A 131 -0.07 13.37 21.55
N GLY A 132 -1.07 12.51 21.78
CA GLY A 132 -2.34 12.89 22.38
C GLY A 132 -3.22 13.75 21.48
N LEU A 133 -3.06 13.62 20.15
CA LEU A 133 -3.81 14.39 19.16
C LEU A 133 -5.19 13.79 18.90
N SER A 134 -6.18 14.65 18.74
CA SER A 134 -7.50 14.29 18.26
C SER A 134 -7.50 14.25 16.74
N TYR A 135 -8.13 13.23 16.16
CA TYR A 135 -8.22 13.06 14.71
C TYR A 135 -9.43 12.23 14.29
N SER A 136 -9.93 12.50 13.10
CA SER A 136 -10.93 11.68 12.43
C SER A 136 -10.27 10.67 11.51
N VAL A 137 -10.86 9.49 11.39
CA VAL A 137 -10.38 8.40 10.52
C VAL A 137 -11.39 8.14 9.41
N VAL A 138 -10.88 8.12 8.19
CA VAL A 138 -11.56 7.61 7.00
C VAL A 138 -10.87 6.30 6.61
N GLU A 139 -11.60 5.20 6.73
CA GLU A 139 -11.11 3.90 6.30
C GLU A 139 -11.30 3.78 4.79
N VAL A 140 -10.20 3.67 4.06
CA VAL A 140 -10.23 3.64 2.60
C VAL A 140 -10.48 2.23 2.12
N ASP A 141 -11.36 2.08 1.14
CA ASP A 141 -11.53 0.82 0.42
C ASP A 141 -10.23 0.42 -0.31
N ALA A 142 -9.63 -0.72 0.06
CA ALA A 142 -8.37 -1.17 -0.52
C ALA A 142 -8.45 -1.53 -2.01
N VAL A 143 -9.64 -1.87 -2.51
CA VAL A 143 -9.94 -2.30 -3.88
C VAL A 143 -10.38 -1.13 -4.74
N LEU A 144 -11.50 -0.47 -4.38
CA LEU A 144 -12.09 0.58 -5.23
C LEU A 144 -11.50 1.98 -4.96
N ARG A 145 -10.90 2.18 -3.77
CA ARG A 145 -10.22 3.42 -3.35
C ARG A 145 -11.03 4.68 -3.63
N GLN A 146 -12.34 4.61 -3.44
CA GLN A 146 -13.26 5.68 -3.81
C GLN A 146 -13.01 6.94 -2.97
N ASP A 147 -12.70 6.74 -1.69
CA ASP A 147 -12.50 7.78 -0.68
C ASP A 147 -11.28 8.66 -0.93
N ILE A 148 -10.38 8.27 -1.84
CA ILE A 148 -9.17 9.02 -2.20
C ILE A 148 -9.12 9.39 -3.69
N ARG A 149 -10.25 9.29 -4.41
CA ARG A 149 -10.31 9.65 -5.85
C ARG A 149 -9.95 11.12 -6.11
N TRP A 150 -10.28 12.01 -5.18
CA TRP A 150 -10.01 13.44 -5.22
C TRP A 150 -8.51 13.80 -5.05
N SER A 151 -7.72 12.90 -4.49
CA SER A 151 -6.28 13.08 -4.28
C SER A 151 -5.49 12.61 -5.50
N ASP A 152 -4.39 13.29 -5.82
CA ASP A 152 -3.47 12.86 -6.88
C ASP A 152 -2.65 11.64 -6.43
N SER A 153 -2.35 11.56 -5.12
CA SER A 153 -1.81 10.36 -4.50
C SER A 153 -2.89 9.28 -4.40
N LYS A 154 -2.57 8.08 -4.90
CA LYS A 154 -3.39 6.86 -4.77
C LYS A 154 -2.86 5.90 -3.68
N LYS A 155 -2.03 6.43 -2.78
CA LYS A 155 -1.40 5.71 -1.67
C LYS A 155 -1.83 6.32 -0.34
N VAL A 156 -2.05 5.48 0.66
CA VAL A 156 -2.30 5.85 2.06
C VAL A 156 -1.01 5.66 2.88
N PRO A 157 -0.82 6.36 4.02
CA PRO A 157 -1.74 7.35 4.60
C PRO A 157 -1.76 8.69 3.84
N ILE A 158 -2.92 9.34 3.89
CA ILE A 158 -3.08 10.76 3.53
C ILE A 158 -3.68 11.45 4.75
N LEU A 159 -3.07 12.55 5.20
CA LEU A 159 -3.60 13.35 6.30
C LEU A 159 -4.02 14.72 5.77
N LEU A 160 -5.29 15.07 5.97
CA LEU A 160 -5.77 16.43 5.77
C LEU A 160 -5.67 17.17 7.09
N ALA A 161 -4.92 18.28 7.11
CA ALA A 161 -4.82 19.16 8.26
C ALA A 161 -5.43 20.52 7.94
N LYS A 162 -6.32 21.02 8.78
CA LYS A 162 -6.91 22.35 8.60
C LYS A 162 -5.88 23.43 8.95
N THR A 163 -5.68 24.34 8.01
CA THR A 163 -4.83 25.53 8.17
C THR A 163 -5.59 26.64 8.90
N LYS A 164 -4.87 27.65 9.40
CA LYS A 164 -5.46 28.84 10.02
C LYS A 164 -6.39 29.61 9.08
N SER A 165 -6.20 29.48 7.77
CA SER A 165 -7.08 30.07 6.75
C SER A 165 -8.43 29.37 6.60
N GLY A 166 -8.63 28.22 7.26
CA GLY A 166 -9.82 27.38 7.14
C GLY A 166 -9.76 26.33 6.02
N LYS A 167 -8.76 26.40 5.13
CA LYS A 167 -8.49 25.40 4.08
C LYS A 167 -7.79 24.16 4.63
N TYR A 168 -7.84 23.05 3.91
CA TYR A 168 -7.14 21.80 4.27
C TYR A 168 -5.87 21.62 3.44
N VAL A 169 -4.72 21.48 4.09
CA VAL A 169 -3.49 21.04 3.43
C VAL A 169 -3.42 19.52 3.42
N GLN A 170 -3.06 18.95 2.27
CA GLN A 170 -2.84 17.52 2.10
C GLN A 170 -1.38 17.17 2.40
N LEU A 171 -1.18 16.33 3.42
CA LEU A 171 0.09 15.71 3.73
C LEU A 171 0.07 14.26 3.24
N THR A 172 1.06 13.89 2.45
CA THR A 172 1.23 12.55 1.87
C THR A 172 2.54 11.95 2.34
N ASP A 173 2.69 10.63 2.34
CA ASP A 173 3.83 9.94 2.96
C ASP A 173 3.78 9.96 4.49
N SER A 174 3.91 8.77 5.07
CA SER A 174 3.79 8.58 6.52
C SER A 174 4.89 9.28 7.32
N SER A 175 6.12 9.37 6.80
CA SER A 175 7.24 10.04 7.47
C SER A 175 7.16 11.56 7.33
N MET A 176 6.72 12.06 6.18
CA MET A 176 6.37 13.49 6.01
C MET A 176 5.29 13.91 6.99
N ILE A 177 4.21 13.13 7.12
CA ILE A 177 3.11 13.44 8.05
C ILE A 177 3.63 13.57 9.48
N VAL A 178 4.37 12.56 9.96
CA VAL A 178 4.95 12.56 11.30
C VAL A 178 5.89 13.75 11.50
N SER A 179 6.77 14.04 10.53
CA SER A 179 7.72 15.17 10.64
C SER A 179 7.02 16.52 10.63
N SER A 180 6.02 16.71 9.77
CA SER A 180 5.28 17.97 9.64
C SER A 180 4.52 18.30 10.93
N ILE A 181 3.78 17.31 11.46
CA ILE A 181 3.01 17.48 12.68
C ILE A 181 3.93 17.58 13.91
N SER A 182 5.01 16.79 13.98
CA SER A 182 5.98 16.93 15.06
C SER A 182 6.69 18.29 15.06
N SER A 183 6.95 18.86 13.88
CA SER A 183 7.51 20.21 13.75
C SER A 183 6.51 21.25 14.25
N PHE A 184 5.24 21.13 13.87
CA PHE A 184 4.16 21.97 14.35
C PHE A 184 4.00 21.92 15.87
N LEU A 185 4.03 20.73 16.48
CA LEU A 185 3.86 20.59 17.94
C LEU A 185 4.96 21.28 18.75
N ARG A 186 6.17 21.36 18.20
CA ARG A 186 7.31 22.07 18.81
C ARG A 186 7.22 23.58 18.60
N ASP A 187 6.59 24.02 17.52
CA ASP A 187 6.32 25.44 17.25
C ASP A 187 4.91 25.73 16.71
N LYS A 188 3.93 25.69 17.63
CA LYS A 188 2.50 25.96 17.36
C LYS A 188 2.20 27.34 16.73
N LYS A 189 3.19 28.25 16.70
CA LYS A 189 3.06 29.56 16.04
C LYS A 189 3.00 29.43 14.52
N GLN A 190 3.66 28.42 13.96
CA GLN A 190 3.67 28.19 12.51
C GLN A 190 2.32 27.67 12.01
N ASP A 191 1.99 27.96 10.76
CA ASP A 191 0.85 27.33 10.10
C ASP A 191 1.30 26.00 9.47
N ILE A 192 0.47 24.97 9.58
CA ILE A 192 0.78 23.64 9.05
C ILE A 192 0.92 23.64 7.52
N GLY A 193 0.22 24.55 6.82
CA GLY A 193 0.33 24.73 5.37
C GLY A 193 1.67 25.31 4.95
N GLU A 194 2.26 26.22 5.73
CA GLU A 194 3.62 26.73 5.48
C GLU A 194 4.67 25.66 5.79
N LEU A 195 4.49 24.92 6.89
CA LEU A 195 5.37 23.80 7.25
C LEU A 195 5.45 22.73 6.16
N ALA A 196 4.30 22.41 5.56
CA ALA A 196 4.21 21.41 4.49
C ALA A 196 5.06 21.76 3.25
N LYS A 197 5.36 23.04 3.01
CA LYS A 197 6.20 23.48 1.89
C LYS A 197 7.67 23.09 2.04
N TYR A 198 8.14 22.84 3.26
CA TYR A 198 9.52 22.37 3.51
C TYR A 198 9.72 20.88 3.19
N TYR A 199 8.66 20.19 2.81
CA TYR A 199 8.66 18.77 2.43
C TYR A 199 8.16 18.59 0.99
N PRO A 200 8.83 19.19 -0.02
CA PRO A 200 8.37 19.10 -1.40
C PRO A 200 8.47 17.66 -1.93
N SER A 201 7.52 17.28 -2.79
CA SER A 201 7.65 16.06 -3.57
C SER A 201 8.64 16.31 -4.70
N ILE A 202 9.62 15.41 -4.83
CA ILE A 202 10.61 15.40 -5.89
C ILE A 202 10.52 14.12 -6.70
N SER A 203 10.82 14.21 -8.00
CA SER A 203 10.98 13.03 -8.85
C SER A 203 12.43 12.81 -9.26
N TYR A 204 12.88 11.56 -9.23
CA TYR A 204 14.20 11.12 -9.70
C TYR A 204 14.10 9.77 -10.40
N GLU A 205 15.15 9.40 -11.13
CA GLU A 205 15.27 8.09 -11.77
C GLU A 205 15.99 7.12 -10.82
N ASN A 206 15.39 5.96 -10.56
CA ASN A 206 16.03 4.94 -9.73
C ASN A 206 17.01 4.08 -10.55
N ASP A 207 17.79 3.23 -9.88
CA ASP A 207 18.78 2.33 -10.49
C ASP A 207 18.21 1.39 -11.58
N ALA A 208 16.88 1.22 -11.61
CA ALA A 208 16.17 0.42 -12.60
C ALA A 208 15.64 1.26 -13.78
N GLY A 209 16.07 2.51 -13.90
CA GLY A 209 15.67 3.45 -14.95
C GLY A 209 14.21 3.92 -14.85
N ARG A 210 13.62 3.90 -13.66
CA ARG A 210 12.20 4.28 -13.44
C ARG A 210 12.10 5.59 -12.69
N LYS A 211 11.22 6.47 -13.17
CA LYS A 211 10.80 7.67 -12.45
C LYS A 211 10.09 7.26 -11.15
N VAL A 212 10.65 7.70 -10.03
CA VAL A 212 10.10 7.53 -8.68
C VAL A 212 9.92 8.90 -8.05
N PHE A 213 8.86 9.03 -7.24
CA PHE A 213 8.60 10.23 -6.45
C PHE A 213 8.96 9.92 -5.00
N ASP A 214 9.63 10.87 -4.34
CA ASP A 214 9.91 10.82 -2.90
C ASP A 214 9.70 12.22 -2.28
N ILE A 215 9.61 12.27 -0.96
CA ILE A 215 9.46 13.51 -0.22
C ILE A 215 10.83 13.95 0.31
N MET A 216 11.28 15.12 -0.13
CA MET A 216 12.50 15.72 0.38
C MET A 216 12.33 16.05 1.87
N ASN A 217 13.40 15.89 2.65
CA ASN A 217 13.42 16.19 4.07
C ASN A 217 12.46 15.37 4.94
N LYS A 218 11.85 14.28 4.46
CA LYS A 218 10.80 13.53 5.19
C LYS A 218 11.15 13.08 6.61
N TYR A 219 12.43 12.96 6.95
CA TYR A 219 12.89 12.63 8.30
C TYR A 219 13.39 13.83 9.13
N PHE A 220 13.50 15.02 8.53
CA PHE A 220 13.94 16.24 9.22
C PHE A 220 12.75 16.97 9.86
N LEU A 221 13.01 17.52 11.04
CA LEU A 221 12.06 18.38 11.74
C LEU A 221 12.45 19.84 11.48
N MET A 222 11.45 20.66 11.16
CA MET A 222 11.64 22.06 10.77
C MET A 222 11.36 22.95 11.98
N TYR A 223 12.33 23.80 12.32
CA TYR A 223 12.24 24.73 13.45
C TYR A 223 12.70 26.13 13.04
N GLN A 224 12.17 27.16 13.70
CA GLN A 224 12.78 28.49 13.64
C GLN A 224 14.05 28.52 14.48
N GLU A 225 15.09 29.22 14.01
CA GLU A 225 16.44 29.31 14.60
C GLU A 225 16.49 29.59 16.11
N LYS A 226 15.41 30.13 16.70
CA LYS A 226 15.34 30.52 18.11
C LYS A 226 14.88 29.43 19.09
N LYS A 227 14.40 28.27 18.61
CA LYS A 227 14.07 27.12 19.47
C LYS A 227 15.08 26.01 19.21
N VAL A 228 16.15 26.01 20.00
CA VAL A 228 17.12 24.92 20.02
C VAL A 228 16.37 23.69 20.52
N ASP A 229 16.25 22.67 19.67
CA ASP A 229 15.90 21.33 20.09
C ASP A 229 16.93 20.93 21.16
N ASN A 230 16.50 20.68 22.39
CA ASN A 230 17.40 20.36 23.51
C ASN A 230 18.20 19.06 23.29
N ARG A 231 17.90 18.33 22.21
CA ARG A 231 18.58 17.12 21.77
C ARG A 231 19.86 17.44 21.00
N THR A 232 20.89 16.63 21.20
CA THR A 232 22.16 16.80 20.48
C THR A 232 21.99 16.50 18.98
N LYS A 233 22.93 16.96 18.15
CA LYS A 233 22.89 16.68 16.70
C LYS A 233 22.95 15.17 16.44
N GLU A 234 23.74 14.44 17.23
CA GLU A 234 23.90 13.00 17.17
C GLU A 234 22.58 12.29 17.48
N GLU A 235 21.85 12.69 18.52
CA GLU A 235 20.54 12.11 18.85
C GLU A 235 19.51 12.31 17.73
N GLN A 236 19.54 13.47 17.07
CA GLN A 236 18.67 13.76 15.93
C GLN A 236 19.06 12.93 14.70
N GLU A 237 20.34 12.75 14.44
CA GLU A 237 20.84 11.91 13.34
C GLU A 237 20.51 10.43 13.54
N GLU A 238 20.66 9.92 14.77
CA GLU A 238 20.27 8.55 15.13
C GLU A 238 18.77 8.33 14.98
N GLU A 239 17.93 9.25 15.46
CA GLU A 239 16.48 9.18 15.25
C GLU A 239 16.15 9.13 13.75
N ARG A 240 16.76 9.98 12.93
CA ARG A 240 16.55 9.97 11.46
C ARG A 240 16.97 8.65 10.83
N LYS A 241 18.14 8.13 11.21
CA LYS A 241 18.68 6.86 10.72
C LYS A 241 17.72 5.70 10.98
N TRP A 242 17.16 5.62 12.19
CA TRP A 242 16.25 4.53 12.55
C TRP A 242 14.85 4.68 11.96
N ARG A 243 14.37 5.92 11.79
CA ARG A 243 13.15 6.18 11.00
C ARG A 243 13.30 5.74 9.55
N ALA A 244 14.44 6.05 8.92
CA ALA A 244 14.76 5.58 7.58
C ALA A 244 14.85 4.06 7.51
N TRP A 245 15.54 3.43 8.46
CA TRP A 245 15.64 1.97 8.54
C TRP A 245 14.28 1.28 8.68
N ALA A 246 13.35 1.85 9.44
CA ALA A 246 12.00 1.30 9.56
C ALA A 246 11.26 1.27 8.21
N ASP A 247 11.41 2.33 7.41
CA ASP A 247 10.74 2.50 6.12
C ASP A 247 11.43 1.80 4.95
N ASP A 248 12.76 1.72 4.98
CA ASP A 248 13.57 1.20 3.87
C ASP A 248 13.97 -0.26 4.05
N HIS A 249 13.83 -0.81 5.27
CA HIS A 249 14.19 -2.20 5.56
C HIS A 249 13.09 -2.95 6.29
N LEU A 250 12.71 -2.53 7.51
CA LEU A 250 11.81 -3.31 8.37
C LEU A 250 10.45 -3.57 7.72
N VAL A 251 9.85 -2.57 7.08
CA VAL A 251 8.54 -2.71 6.41
C VAL A 251 8.55 -3.76 5.30
N HIS A 252 9.69 -3.94 4.62
CA HIS A 252 9.84 -4.92 3.53
C HIS A 252 9.87 -6.36 4.03
N LEU A 253 10.06 -6.56 5.34
CA LEU A 253 10.01 -7.87 5.98
C LEU A 253 8.58 -8.29 6.33
N ILE A 254 7.64 -7.35 6.47
CA ILE A 254 6.27 -7.64 6.94
C ILE A 254 5.51 -8.53 5.95
N SER A 255 5.34 -8.08 4.70
CA SER A 255 4.54 -8.82 3.70
C SER A 255 5.06 -10.23 3.41
N PRO A 256 6.38 -10.47 3.22
CA PRO A 256 6.92 -11.82 3.10
C PRO A 256 6.65 -12.72 4.31
N ASN A 257 6.57 -12.13 5.51
CA ASN A 257 6.34 -12.85 6.76
C ASN A 257 4.85 -13.17 6.98
N VAL A 258 3.93 -12.21 6.85
CA VAL A 258 2.50 -12.46 7.14
C VAL A 258 1.80 -13.24 6.02
N TYR A 259 2.36 -13.26 4.80
CA TYR A 259 1.80 -13.99 3.64
C TYR A 259 2.70 -15.16 3.18
N ARG A 260 3.43 -15.80 4.11
CA ARG A 260 4.43 -16.82 3.78
C ARG A 260 3.80 -18.08 3.17
N THR A 261 2.70 -18.54 3.75
CA THR A 261 1.89 -19.68 3.29
C THR A 261 0.49 -19.21 2.90
N LYS A 262 -0.30 -20.07 2.24
CA LYS A 262 -1.69 -19.73 1.89
C LYS A 262 -2.56 -19.59 3.14
N ASP A 263 -2.32 -20.45 4.13
CA ASP A 263 -3.06 -20.46 5.39
C ASP A 263 -2.74 -19.19 6.20
N GLU A 264 -1.45 -18.85 6.35
CA GLU A 264 -1.04 -17.59 6.99
C GLU A 264 -1.62 -16.37 6.26
N ALA A 265 -1.69 -16.41 4.92
CA ALA A 265 -2.28 -15.32 4.16
C ALA A 265 -3.79 -15.20 4.35
N MET A 266 -4.51 -16.32 4.46
CA MET A 266 -5.94 -16.30 4.75
C MET A 266 -6.21 -15.78 6.17
N GLU A 267 -5.51 -16.34 7.16
CA GLU A 267 -5.59 -15.90 8.57
C GLU A 267 -5.32 -14.39 8.69
N THR A 268 -4.29 -13.90 7.99
CA THR A 268 -3.94 -12.47 7.99
C THR A 268 -5.07 -11.62 7.42
N PHE A 269 -5.70 -12.02 6.31
CA PHE A 269 -6.79 -11.25 5.71
C PHE A 269 -8.10 -11.32 6.50
N GLU A 270 -8.38 -12.46 7.15
CA GLU A 270 -9.49 -12.57 8.10
C GLU A 270 -9.26 -11.63 9.29
N TRP A 271 -8.06 -11.64 9.87
CA TRP A 271 -7.67 -10.71 10.92
C TRP A 271 -7.76 -9.23 10.46
N PHE A 272 -7.38 -8.92 9.22
CA PHE A 272 -7.52 -7.57 8.66
C PHE A 272 -8.98 -7.14 8.55
N SER A 273 -9.85 -8.05 8.12
CA SER A 273 -11.29 -7.82 8.04
C SER A 273 -11.88 -7.51 9.41
N ASP A 274 -11.46 -8.23 10.44
CA ASP A 274 -11.97 -8.06 11.79
C ASP A 274 -11.47 -6.76 12.43
N VAL A 275 -10.16 -6.50 12.40
CA VAL A 275 -9.57 -5.29 13.01
C VAL A 275 -9.92 -4.03 12.24
N GLY A 276 -10.07 -4.13 10.92
CA GLY A 276 -10.56 -3.05 10.06
C GLY A 276 -12.08 -2.86 10.12
N GLU A 277 -12.80 -3.68 10.88
CA GLU A 277 -14.26 -3.65 11.01
C GLU A 277 -14.97 -3.67 9.64
N TRP A 278 -14.38 -4.39 8.66
CA TRP A 278 -14.87 -4.39 7.28
C TRP A 278 -16.30 -4.92 7.16
N GLY A 279 -16.73 -5.79 8.08
CA GLY A 279 -18.12 -6.26 8.14
C GLY A 279 -19.14 -5.19 8.49
N ILE A 280 -18.72 -4.10 9.13
CA ILE A 280 -19.57 -2.93 9.46
C ILE A 280 -19.54 -1.90 8.32
N HIS A 281 -18.40 -1.84 7.61
CA HIS A 281 -18.09 -0.73 6.71
C HIS A 281 -18.37 -1.05 5.25
N PHE A 282 -18.21 -2.31 4.84
CA PHE A 282 -18.35 -2.75 3.46
C PHE A 282 -19.44 -3.81 3.34
N PRO A 283 -20.16 -3.88 2.20
CA PRO A 283 -21.06 -4.97 1.90
C PRO A 283 -20.36 -6.33 2.00
N LYS A 284 -21.07 -7.35 2.49
CA LYS A 284 -20.51 -8.70 2.69
C LYS A 284 -19.79 -9.25 1.46
N TRP A 285 -20.34 -9.05 0.25
CA TRP A 285 -19.73 -9.55 -0.99
C TRP A 285 -18.39 -8.88 -1.30
N GLU A 286 -18.25 -7.59 -0.99
CA GLU A 286 -17.03 -6.81 -1.20
C GLU A 286 -15.97 -7.20 -0.18
N ARG A 287 -16.38 -7.34 1.08
CA ARG A 287 -15.52 -7.89 2.13
C ARG A 287 -15.02 -9.28 1.78
N ASP A 288 -15.90 -10.21 1.40
CA ASP A 288 -15.52 -11.58 1.08
C ASP A 288 -14.58 -11.60 -0.15
N LEU A 289 -14.81 -10.74 -1.15
CA LEU A 289 -13.89 -10.53 -2.27
C LEU A 289 -12.50 -10.06 -1.78
N MET A 290 -12.45 -9.03 -0.94
CA MET A 290 -11.22 -8.48 -0.37
C MET A 290 -10.43 -9.52 0.39
N VAL A 291 -11.09 -10.34 1.21
CA VAL A 291 -10.45 -11.38 2.02
C VAL A 291 -9.91 -12.50 1.13
N TYR A 292 -10.77 -13.18 0.37
CA TYR A 292 -10.35 -14.40 -0.34
C TYR A 292 -9.44 -14.12 -1.53
N VAL A 293 -9.79 -13.13 -2.36
CA VAL A 293 -8.97 -12.78 -3.54
C VAL A 293 -7.72 -12.01 -3.11
N GLY A 294 -7.84 -11.14 -2.11
CA GLY A 294 -6.70 -10.42 -1.55
C GLY A 294 -5.66 -11.36 -0.95
N ALA A 295 -6.07 -12.33 -0.14
CA ALA A 295 -5.18 -13.33 0.46
C ALA A 295 -4.39 -14.10 -0.61
N PHE A 296 -5.08 -14.60 -1.65
CA PHE A 296 -4.43 -15.33 -2.72
C PHE A 296 -3.46 -14.44 -3.54
N ALA A 297 -3.87 -13.21 -3.85
CA ALA A 297 -3.02 -12.25 -4.55
C ALA A 297 -1.77 -11.90 -3.74
N MET A 298 -1.93 -11.62 -2.45
CA MET A 298 -0.81 -11.26 -1.56
C MET A 298 0.13 -12.42 -1.31
N TRP A 299 -0.37 -13.66 -1.22
CA TRP A 299 0.48 -14.85 -1.20
C TRP A 299 1.35 -14.96 -2.47
N GLY A 300 0.79 -14.69 -3.66
CA GLY A 300 1.57 -14.68 -4.90
C GLY A 300 2.59 -13.53 -4.94
N ILE A 301 2.18 -12.33 -4.51
CA ILE A 301 3.03 -11.13 -4.46
C ILE A 301 4.16 -11.31 -3.44
N SER A 302 3.92 -11.92 -2.29
CA SER A 302 4.90 -12.13 -1.23
C SER A 302 6.09 -12.97 -1.71
N LYS A 303 5.85 -14.00 -2.54
CA LYS A 303 6.92 -14.79 -3.17
C LYS A 303 7.78 -13.96 -4.12
N ARG A 304 7.17 -13.00 -4.83
CA ARG A 304 7.91 -12.06 -5.70
C ARG A 304 8.71 -11.05 -4.89
N LEU A 305 8.13 -10.54 -3.80
CA LEU A 305 8.80 -9.62 -2.87
C LEU A 305 10.00 -10.28 -2.19
N LYS A 306 9.84 -11.53 -1.73
CA LYS A 306 10.95 -12.34 -1.20
C LYS A 306 12.15 -12.36 -2.14
N ARG A 307 11.91 -12.61 -3.44
CA ARG A 307 12.98 -12.59 -4.46
C ARG A 307 13.55 -11.20 -4.70
N ARG A 308 12.70 -10.16 -4.77
CA ARG A 308 13.13 -8.78 -5.01
C ARG A 308 14.03 -8.24 -3.89
N HIS A 309 13.68 -8.54 -2.64
CA HIS A 309 14.39 -8.09 -1.46
C HIS A 309 15.48 -9.08 -1.00
N GLN A 310 15.83 -10.06 -1.85
CA GLN A 310 16.94 -11.01 -1.62
C GLN A 310 16.84 -11.76 -0.28
N LEU A 311 15.61 -12.04 0.16
CA LEU A 311 15.37 -12.78 1.39
C LEU A 311 15.66 -14.27 1.17
N SER A 312 16.30 -14.91 2.14
CA SER A 312 16.59 -16.34 2.14
C SER A 312 15.31 -17.17 2.25
N ASP A 313 15.44 -18.51 2.16
CA ASP A 313 14.27 -19.38 2.22
C ASP A 313 13.51 -19.32 3.54
N ASP A 314 14.25 -19.16 4.64
CA ASP A 314 13.70 -18.84 5.94
C ASP A 314 13.45 -17.33 6.08
N VAL A 315 12.24 -16.91 5.71
CA VAL A 315 11.83 -15.51 5.79
C VAL A 315 11.70 -15.01 7.25
N ARG A 316 11.52 -15.94 8.21
CA ARG A 316 11.38 -15.61 9.64
C ARG A 316 12.71 -15.18 10.25
N SER A 317 13.84 -15.81 9.86
CA SER A 317 15.16 -15.41 10.36
C SER A 317 15.43 -13.92 10.12
N HIS A 318 15.08 -13.39 8.93
CA HIS A 318 15.32 -11.97 8.60
C HIS A 318 14.55 -11.01 9.50
N ILE A 319 13.31 -11.34 9.89
CA ILE A 319 12.56 -10.47 10.80
C ILE A 319 13.06 -10.61 12.23
N TYR A 320 13.55 -11.78 12.63
CA TYR A 320 14.21 -11.97 13.93
C TYR A 320 15.49 -11.15 14.02
N ASP A 321 16.35 -11.23 13.00
CA ASP A 321 17.58 -10.44 12.90
C ASP A 321 17.28 -8.93 12.96
N ALA A 322 16.20 -8.48 12.31
CA ALA A 322 15.78 -7.08 12.35
C ALA A 322 15.29 -6.67 13.76
N CYS A 323 14.51 -7.52 14.44
CA CYS A 323 14.07 -7.31 15.81
C CYS A 323 15.27 -7.26 16.78
N ASP A 324 16.19 -8.23 16.70
CA ASP A 324 17.37 -8.29 17.56
C ASP A 324 18.33 -7.14 17.30
N ARG A 325 18.48 -6.70 16.04
CA ARG A 325 19.25 -5.51 15.69
C ARG A 325 18.67 -4.25 16.31
N TRP A 326 17.35 -4.09 16.32
CA TRP A 326 16.68 -2.96 16.97
C TRP A 326 16.84 -2.99 18.49
N ILE A 327 16.63 -4.15 19.12
CA ILE A 327 16.81 -4.31 20.56
C ILE A 327 18.26 -4.08 20.98
N SER A 328 19.23 -4.59 20.22
CA SER A 328 20.65 -4.37 20.46
C SER A 328 21.00 -2.87 20.47
N GLU A 329 20.31 -2.05 19.67
CA GLU A 329 20.51 -0.60 19.70
C GLU A 329 19.99 0.04 20.99
N ILE A 330 18.80 -0.36 21.44
CA ILE A 330 18.21 0.14 22.68
C ILE A 330 19.08 -0.27 23.88
N GLU A 331 19.57 -1.52 23.89
CA GLU A 331 20.46 -2.03 24.93
C GLU A 331 21.76 -1.22 25.04
N LYS A 332 22.35 -0.77 23.91
CA LYS A 332 23.53 0.12 23.93
C LYS A 332 23.26 1.45 24.63
N LYS A 333 22.05 1.98 24.48
CA LYS A 333 21.63 3.24 25.13
C LYS A 333 21.34 3.06 26.62
N LYS A 334 21.16 1.82 27.10
CA LYS A 334 20.80 1.49 28.50
C LYS A 334 19.53 2.18 28.97
N THR A 335 18.57 2.34 28.07
CA THR A 335 17.30 3.01 28.29
C THR A 335 16.13 2.10 27.94
N THR A 336 14.91 2.45 28.36
CA THR A 336 13.71 1.68 28.01
C THR A 336 13.34 1.85 26.53
N PHE A 337 13.53 3.05 26.00
CA PHE A 337 13.22 3.41 24.63
C PHE A 337 14.46 3.95 23.92
N HIS A 338 14.47 3.95 22.60
CA HIS A 338 15.51 4.64 21.83
C HIS A 338 15.54 6.14 22.18
N GLY A 339 14.39 6.75 22.46
CA GLY A 339 14.24 8.11 22.96
C GLY A 339 14.63 8.35 24.42
N GLY A 340 15.14 7.35 25.12
CA GLY A 340 15.50 7.44 26.54
C GLY A 340 14.35 7.06 27.46
N SER A 341 13.81 8.04 28.19
CA SER A 341 12.72 7.84 29.16
C SER A 341 11.32 7.81 28.54
N GLN A 342 11.17 8.34 27.32
CA GLN A 342 9.95 8.33 26.51
C GLN A 342 10.29 7.87 25.09
N PRO A 343 9.35 7.25 24.35
CA PRO A 343 9.59 6.87 22.97
C PRO A 343 9.74 8.11 22.08
N ASN A 344 10.76 8.10 21.22
CA ASN A 344 10.98 9.16 20.23
C ASN A 344 10.34 8.77 18.87
N LEU A 345 10.58 9.56 17.81
CA LEU A 345 9.99 9.28 16.50
C LEU A 345 10.53 7.98 15.86
N ALA A 346 11.71 7.52 16.24
CA ALA A 346 12.25 6.23 15.80
C ALA A 346 11.52 5.07 16.50
N ASP A 347 11.32 5.15 17.82
CA ASP A 347 10.52 4.16 18.55
C ASP A 347 9.12 4.02 17.94
N LEU A 348 8.44 5.14 17.67
CA LEU A 348 7.10 5.15 17.10
C LEU A 348 7.06 4.64 15.66
N ALA A 349 8.13 4.87 14.88
CA ALA A 349 8.24 4.34 13.52
C ALA A 349 8.36 2.82 13.52
N VAL A 350 9.30 2.26 14.31
CA VAL A 350 9.48 0.81 14.42
C VAL A 350 8.24 0.15 15.03
N PHE A 351 7.69 0.75 16.09
CA PHE A 351 6.47 0.27 16.73
C PHE A 351 5.31 0.25 15.75
N GLY A 352 5.09 1.32 15.00
CA GLY A 352 4.02 1.39 14.00
C GLY A 352 4.13 0.31 12.93
N VAL A 353 5.34 0.03 12.45
CA VAL A 353 5.57 -1.04 11.47
C VAL A 353 5.26 -2.41 12.07
N LEU A 354 5.76 -2.73 13.27
CA LEU A 354 5.50 -4.02 13.92
C LEU A 354 4.04 -4.19 14.36
N ASN A 355 3.39 -3.10 14.79
CA ASN A 355 1.99 -3.11 15.20
C ASN A 355 1.03 -3.42 14.03
N SER A 356 1.48 -3.30 12.77
CA SER A 356 0.69 -3.72 11.61
C SER A 356 0.48 -5.22 11.49
N MET A 357 1.32 -6.03 12.14
CA MET A 357 1.20 -7.48 12.18
C MET A 357 0.76 -7.99 13.56
N GLU A 358 0.44 -7.11 14.51
CA GLU A 358 0.00 -7.49 15.85
C GLU A 358 -1.29 -8.33 15.80
N GLY A 359 -1.19 -9.64 16.04
CA GLY A 359 -2.32 -10.57 15.96
C GLY A 359 -2.11 -11.67 14.92
N CYS A 360 -1.21 -11.46 13.96
CA CYS A 360 -0.80 -12.47 13.00
C CYS A 360 0.17 -13.48 13.64
N GLN A 361 0.23 -14.71 13.10
CA GLN A 361 1.23 -15.71 13.52
C GLN A 361 2.67 -15.17 13.47
N ALA A 362 3.02 -14.38 12.46
CA ALA A 362 4.35 -13.78 12.33
C ALA A 362 4.77 -12.93 13.53
N PHE A 363 3.82 -12.22 14.16
CA PHE A 363 4.10 -11.41 15.33
C PHE A 363 4.29 -12.27 16.58
N LYS A 364 3.48 -13.32 16.76
CA LYS A 364 3.67 -14.30 17.83
C LYS A 364 5.06 -14.93 17.75
N ASP A 365 5.45 -15.36 16.56
CA ASP A 365 6.77 -15.93 16.30
C ASP A 365 7.90 -14.94 16.68
N CYS A 366 7.75 -13.64 16.38
CA CYS A 366 8.71 -12.62 16.79
C CYS A 366 8.80 -12.46 18.32
N LEU A 367 7.68 -12.55 19.03
CA LEU A 367 7.66 -12.46 20.50
C LEU A 367 8.34 -13.67 21.16
N GLU A 368 8.19 -14.85 20.58
CA GLU A 368 8.74 -16.10 21.12
C GLU A 368 10.24 -16.26 20.82
N ASN A 369 10.70 -15.78 19.65
CA ASN A 369 12.06 -16.02 19.17
C ASN A 369 13.00 -14.82 19.32
N THR A 370 12.53 -13.68 19.84
CA THR A 370 13.34 -12.47 20.02
C THR A 370 13.01 -11.77 21.33
N LYS A 371 13.84 -10.79 21.73
CA LYS A 371 13.60 -9.96 22.92
C LYS A 371 12.76 -8.71 22.64
N ILE A 372 12.04 -8.66 21.51
CA ILE A 372 11.27 -7.48 21.10
C ILE A 372 10.09 -7.17 22.01
N GLY A 373 9.51 -8.19 22.65
CA GLY A 373 8.26 -8.10 23.40
C GLY A 373 8.22 -7.03 24.49
N PRO A 374 9.16 -7.03 25.45
CA PRO A 374 9.18 -6.04 26.53
C PRO A 374 9.20 -4.59 26.02
N TRP A 375 10.02 -4.28 25.02
CA TRP A 375 10.05 -2.95 24.42
C TRP A 375 8.75 -2.63 23.68
N PHE A 376 8.22 -3.58 22.89
CA PHE A 376 6.99 -3.37 22.12
C PHE A 376 5.81 -3.00 23.02
N TYR A 377 5.60 -3.77 24.09
CA TYR A 377 4.50 -3.51 25.03
C TYR A 377 4.72 -2.25 25.86
N ALA A 378 5.97 -1.90 26.19
CA ALA A 378 6.27 -0.63 26.83
C ALA A 378 5.93 0.57 25.93
N VAL A 379 6.22 0.50 24.63
CA VAL A 379 5.82 1.56 23.67
C VAL A 379 4.31 1.59 23.53
N LYS A 380 3.66 0.42 23.38
CA LYS A 380 2.21 0.31 23.27
C LYS A 380 1.49 0.94 24.46
N GLU A 381 1.98 0.71 25.67
CA GLU A 381 1.43 1.34 26.88
C GLU A 381 1.50 2.87 26.81
N ARG A 382 2.64 3.43 26.39
CA ARG A 382 2.82 4.89 26.25
C ARG A 382 1.89 5.49 25.18
N VAL A 383 1.74 4.79 24.05
CA VAL A 383 0.84 5.19 22.97
C VAL A 383 -0.61 5.17 23.45
N LEU A 384 -1.07 4.08 24.08
CA LEU A 384 -2.45 3.93 24.52
C LEU A 384 -2.81 4.87 25.67
N LYS A 385 -1.86 5.16 26.57
CA LYS A 385 -2.08 6.10 27.68
C LYS A 385 -2.47 7.50 27.21
N ASN A 386 -1.97 7.93 26.04
CA ASN A 386 -2.22 9.27 25.51
C ASN A 386 -3.26 9.30 24.37
N ARG A 387 -3.68 8.14 23.83
CA ARG A 387 -4.56 8.01 22.66
C ARG A 387 -5.90 8.73 22.76
N GLY A 388 -6.42 9.02 23.95
CA GLY A 388 -7.78 9.55 24.12
C GLY A 388 -8.87 8.50 23.83
N ASN A 389 -10.11 8.95 23.75
CA ASN A 389 -11.28 8.07 23.58
C ASN A 389 -11.59 7.84 22.10
N VAL A 390 -11.87 6.58 21.75
CA VAL A 390 -12.34 6.21 20.40
C VAL A 390 -13.86 6.28 20.40
N LEU A 391 -14.42 7.09 19.50
CA LEU A 391 -15.84 7.35 19.30
C LEU A 391 -16.32 6.86 17.94
#